data_AF-A0A535RH87-F1
#
_entry.id   AF-A0A535RH87-F1
#
_cell.length_a   1.000
_cell.length_b   1.000
_cell.length_c   1.000
_cell.angle_alpha   90.00
_cell.angle_beta   90.00
_cell.angle_gamma   90.00
#
_symmetry.space_group_name_H-M   'P 1'
#
loop_
_entity.id
_entity.type
_entity.pdbx_description
1 polymer ?
#
loop_
_entity_poly.entity_id
_entity_poly.type
_entity_poly.pdbx_seq_one_letter_code
_entity_poly.pdbx_strand_id
1 'polypeptide(L)'
;MPMRPTCTVQLLGGFRVEVDGHLVPTLAWRHRRGAELVQLLALAPGHRLHREEVIDRLWPGLSPGAGASNLRKATHYARRALGGKDTVVADGEQLVLWPAAELRVDAELAESSFRKALAAGTGLEASADLFGGELLPEGRYADWAESHRERLRQLRLEVLRAAGAWTQVLEVEPSDEEACRQLMRSHLEHSERRAAIRVFQRLREILRVDLGVAPEPATMAVFEEAIAGDSSQPPSAAEQAQALLARGLVSWSRRELDAAEGLAESARELALQQQLGRELGE
;
A
#
# COMPACT_ATOMS: atom_id res chain seq x y z
N MET A 1 -26.52 32.12 14.54
CA MET A 1 -25.75 32.00 13.29
C MET A 1 -26.22 30.73 12.61
N PRO A 2 -26.50 30.71 11.29
CA PRO A 2 -26.78 29.45 10.62
C PRO A 2 -25.54 28.55 10.78
N MET A 3 -25.74 27.32 11.25
CA MET A 3 -24.67 26.34 11.35
C MET A 3 -24.16 26.04 9.93
N ARG A 4 -22.84 26.02 9.75
CA ARG A 4 -22.26 25.59 8.48
C ARG A 4 -22.58 24.10 8.28
N PRO A 5 -22.97 23.67 7.07
CA PRO A 5 -23.15 22.25 6.80
C PRO A 5 -21.83 21.52 6.98
N THR A 6 -21.87 20.27 7.41
CA THR A 6 -20.67 19.42 7.53
C THR A 6 -20.69 18.36 6.42
N CYS A 7 -19.53 18.10 5.84
CA CYS A 7 -19.38 17.06 4.82
C CYS A 7 -18.12 16.26 5.10
N THR A 8 -18.25 14.94 5.26
CA THR A 8 -17.12 14.04 5.38
C THR A 8 -17.02 13.19 4.12
N VAL A 9 -15.88 13.23 3.46
CA VAL A 9 -15.56 12.39 2.31
C VAL A 9 -14.55 11.35 2.75
N GLN A 10 -14.94 10.09 2.65
CA GLN A 10 -14.08 8.95 2.87
C GLN A 10 -13.61 8.40 1.53
N LEU A 11 -12.30 8.22 1.40
CA LEU A 11 -11.61 7.73 0.22
C LEU A 11 -10.71 6.53 0.56
N LEU A 12 -10.32 6.37 1.83
CA LEU A 12 -9.51 5.25 2.31
C LEU A 12 -10.41 4.03 2.59
N GLY A 13 -10.07 2.89 1.99
CA GLY A 13 -10.86 1.66 2.09
C GLY A 13 -12.17 1.65 1.30
N GLY A 14 -12.49 2.75 0.59
CA GLY A 14 -13.65 2.86 -0.28
C GLY A 14 -14.25 4.26 -0.31
N PHE A 15 -15.05 4.55 -1.33
CA PHE A 15 -15.70 5.87 -1.46
C PHE A 15 -17.02 5.96 -0.69
N ARG A 16 -17.08 6.86 0.30
CA ARG A 16 -18.31 7.19 1.05
C ARG A 16 -18.37 8.69 1.31
N VAL A 17 -19.59 9.21 1.42
CA VAL A 17 -19.81 10.62 1.76
C VAL A 17 -20.91 10.72 2.80
N GLU A 18 -20.66 11.50 3.85
CA GLU A 18 -21.65 11.86 4.86
C GLU A 18 -21.90 13.36 4.81
N VAL A 19 -23.17 13.75 4.82
CA VAL A 19 -23.63 15.14 4.85
C VAL A 19 -24.43 15.37 6.11
N ASP A 20 -24.01 16.33 6.93
CA ASP A 20 -24.64 16.63 8.22
C ASP A 20 -24.85 15.37 9.07
N GLY A 21 -23.86 14.47 9.07
CA GLY A 21 -23.87 13.19 9.77
C GLY A 21 -24.72 12.08 9.12
N HIS A 22 -25.29 12.32 7.93
CA HIS A 22 -26.10 11.33 7.21
C HIS A 22 -25.35 10.77 6.01
N LEU A 23 -25.20 9.44 5.97
CA LEU A 23 -24.58 8.74 4.85
C LEU A 23 -25.36 8.95 3.55
N VAL A 24 -24.69 9.45 2.52
CA VAL A 24 -25.22 9.52 1.16
C VAL A 24 -25.33 8.10 0.60
N PRO A 25 -26.53 7.61 0.25
CA PRO A 25 -26.71 6.22 -0.20
C PRO A 25 -25.89 5.91 -1.45
N THR A 26 -25.33 4.71 -1.56
CA THR A 26 -24.55 4.26 -2.73
C THR A 26 -25.32 4.44 -4.05
N LEU A 27 -26.64 4.27 -4.04
CA LEU A 27 -27.49 4.46 -5.23
C LEU A 27 -27.50 5.91 -5.75
N ALA A 28 -27.22 6.89 -4.88
CA ALA A 28 -27.06 8.29 -5.30
C ALA A 28 -25.83 8.47 -6.23
N TRP A 29 -24.83 7.60 -6.09
CA TRP A 29 -23.60 7.57 -6.88
C TRP A 29 -23.66 6.68 -8.12
N ARG A 30 -24.87 6.28 -8.56
CA ARG A 30 -25.07 5.44 -9.76
C ARG A 30 -24.40 5.97 -11.03
N HIS A 31 -24.16 7.27 -11.11
CA HIS A 31 -23.41 7.89 -12.19
C HIS A 31 -21.95 8.04 -11.78
N ARG A 32 -21.12 7.09 -12.24
CA ARG A 32 -19.68 7.02 -11.96
C ARG A 32 -18.94 8.36 -12.06
N ARG A 33 -19.19 9.13 -13.13
CA ARG A 33 -18.54 10.44 -13.34
C ARG A 33 -18.90 11.52 -12.31
N GLY A 34 -20.07 11.41 -11.68
CA GLY A 34 -20.44 12.29 -10.56
C GLY A 34 -19.62 11.98 -9.31
N ALA A 35 -19.44 10.70 -9.00
CA ALA A 35 -18.59 10.25 -7.90
C ALA A 35 -17.12 10.62 -8.14
N GLU A 36 -16.58 10.31 -9.33
CA GLU A 36 -15.18 10.63 -9.67
C GLU A 36 -14.89 12.14 -9.65
N LEU A 37 -15.85 12.98 -10.02
CA LEU A 37 -15.70 14.43 -9.87
C LEU A 37 -15.53 14.84 -8.41
N VAL A 38 -16.31 14.26 -7.50
CA VAL A 38 -16.21 14.54 -6.06
C VAL A 38 -14.90 14.01 -5.50
N GLN A 39 -14.50 12.80 -5.85
CA GLN A 39 -13.21 12.21 -5.45
C GLN A 39 -12.03 13.08 -5.93
N LEU A 40 -12.06 13.50 -7.19
CA LEU A 40 -11.01 14.30 -7.80
C LEU A 40 -10.91 15.68 -7.14
N LEU A 41 -12.04 16.35 -6.88
CA LEU A 41 -12.04 17.63 -6.18
C LEU A 41 -11.67 17.48 -4.70
N ALA A 42 -12.07 16.39 -4.03
CA ALA A 42 -11.73 16.14 -2.63
C ALA A 42 -10.22 15.98 -2.44
N LEU A 43 -9.52 15.34 -3.39
CA LEU A 43 -8.06 15.20 -3.38
C LEU A 43 -7.31 16.44 -3.89
N ALA A 44 -8.00 17.39 -4.53
CA ALA A 44 -7.36 18.56 -5.08
C ALA A 44 -6.96 19.57 -3.98
N PRO A 45 -5.81 20.24 -4.12
CA PRO A 45 -5.41 21.30 -3.19
C PRO A 45 -6.51 22.36 -3.02
N GLY A 46 -6.92 22.63 -1.79
CA GLY A 46 -7.98 23.60 -1.48
C GLY A 46 -9.35 23.24 -2.08
N HIS A 47 -9.54 21.95 -2.38
CA HIS A 47 -10.72 21.32 -2.95
C HIS A 47 -11.24 21.98 -4.23
N ARG A 48 -10.30 22.47 -5.05
CA ARG A 48 -10.58 23.23 -6.27
C ARG A 48 -9.68 22.81 -7.42
N LEU A 49 -10.23 22.80 -8.63
CA LEU A 49 -9.49 22.53 -9.87
C LEU A 49 -10.03 23.37 -11.02
N HIS A 50 -9.17 23.67 -12.00
CA HIS A 50 -9.64 24.25 -13.26
C HIS A 50 -10.55 23.28 -14.01
N ARG A 51 -11.57 23.82 -14.68
CA ARG A 51 -12.52 23.03 -15.48
C ARG A 51 -11.82 22.21 -16.56
N GLU A 52 -10.80 22.79 -17.19
CA GLU A 52 -9.98 22.11 -18.20
C GLU A 52 -9.22 20.93 -17.58
N GLU A 53 -8.58 21.10 -16.43
CA GLU A 53 -7.90 20.00 -15.71
C GLU A 53 -8.87 18.88 -15.32
N VAL A 54 -10.07 19.22 -14.86
CA VAL A 54 -11.10 18.21 -14.55
C VAL A 54 -11.50 17.45 -15.81
N ILE A 55 -11.62 18.15 -16.94
CA ILE A 55 -11.96 17.52 -18.22
C ILE A 55 -10.84 16.59 -18.66
N ASP A 56 -9.59 17.03 -18.62
CA ASP A 56 -8.44 16.25 -19.06
C ASP A 56 -8.24 14.99 -18.22
N ARG A 57 -8.46 15.07 -16.91
CA ARG A 57 -8.33 13.93 -15.99
C ARG A 57 -9.48 12.92 -16.10
N LEU A 58 -10.71 13.38 -16.29
CA LEU A 58 -11.87 12.48 -16.35
C LEU A 58 -12.17 11.99 -17.76
N TRP A 59 -11.94 12.81 -18.79
CA TRP A 59 -12.22 12.48 -20.19
C TRP A 59 -11.05 12.88 -21.10
N PRO A 60 -9.91 12.19 -20.98
CA PRO A 60 -8.74 12.50 -21.79
C PRO A 60 -9.05 12.43 -23.29
N GLY A 61 -8.56 13.40 -24.05
CA GLY A 61 -8.67 13.43 -25.51
C GLY A 61 -10.03 13.87 -26.08
N LEU A 62 -10.98 14.33 -25.26
CA LEU A 62 -12.21 14.92 -25.77
C LEU A 62 -12.01 16.35 -26.29
N SER A 63 -12.81 16.74 -27.28
CA SER A 63 -12.87 18.13 -27.71
C SER A 63 -13.41 19.04 -26.60
N PRO A 64 -13.05 20.33 -26.57
CA PRO A 64 -13.49 21.26 -25.52
C PRO A 64 -15.01 21.30 -25.33
N GLY A 65 -15.77 21.28 -26.43
CA GLY A 65 -17.24 21.28 -26.38
C GLY A 65 -17.84 19.99 -25.79
N ALA A 66 -17.29 18.83 -26.15
CA ALA A 66 -17.72 17.54 -25.62
C ALA A 66 -17.35 17.41 -24.12
N GLY A 67 -16.11 17.79 -23.76
CA GLY A 67 -15.63 17.82 -22.38
C GLY A 67 -16.50 18.71 -21.49
N ALA A 68 -16.78 19.95 -21.92
CA ALA A 68 -17.63 20.87 -21.17
C ALA A 68 -19.07 20.33 -20.99
N SER A 69 -19.61 19.65 -21.99
CA SER A 69 -20.93 19.00 -21.90
C SER A 69 -20.94 17.86 -20.88
N ASN A 70 -19.92 17.00 -20.89
CA ASN A 70 -19.79 15.92 -19.93
C ASN A 70 -19.53 16.42 -18.51
N LEU A 71 -18.72 17.47 -18.36
CA LEU A 71 -18.49 18.12 -17.07
C LEU A 71 -19.80 18.65 -16.47
N ARG A 72 -20.63 19.34 -17.26
CA ARG A 72 -21.95 19.81 -16.80
C ARG A 72 -22.82 18.67 -16.28
N LYS A 73 -22.82 17.51 -16.97
CA LYS A 73 -23.56 16.31 -16.53
C LYS A 73 -22.99 15.74 -15.24
N ALA A 74 -21.67 15.61 -15.12
CA ALA A 74 -21.01 15.12 -13.91
C ALA A 74 -21.28 16.02 -12.71
N THR A 75 -21.16 17.34 -12.87
CA THR A 75 -21.51 18.34 -11.85
C THR A 75 -22.98 18.22 -11.45
N HIS A 76 -23.90 18.04 -12.40
CA HIS A 76 -25.31 17.82 -12.07
C HIS A 76 -25.52 16.58 -11.21
N TYR A 77 -24.88 15.44 -11.56
CA TYR A 77 -25.00 14.22 -10.78
C TYR A 77 -24.35 14.31 -9.40
N ALA A 78 -23.17 14.95 -9.29
CA ALA A 78 -22.51 15.21 -8.02
C ALA A 78 -23.41 16.06 -7.10
N ARG A 79 -23.93 17.18 -7.60
CA ARG A 79 -24.86 18.06 -6.86
C ARG A 79 -26.11 17.33 -6.40
N ARG A 80 -26.68 16.47 -7.28
CA ARG A 80 -27.85 15.67 -6.95
C ARG A 80 -27.55 14.65 -5.84
N ALA A 81 -26.39 14.01 -5.87
CA ALA A 81 -25.99 13.05 -4.84
C ALA A 81 -25.73 13.73 -3.49
N LEU A 82 -25.08 14.89 -3.51
CA LEU A 82 -24.75 15.68 -2.32
C LEU A 82 -25.91 16.53 -1.78
N GLY A 83 -27.06 16.56 -2.47
CA GLY A 83 -28.28 17.20 -1.99
C GLY A 83 -28.43 18.70 -2.26
N GLY A 84 -27.56 19.33 -3.06
CA GLY A 84 -27.58 20.78 -3.26
C GLY A 84 -26.77 21.28 -4.45
N LYS A 85 -27.10 22.47 -4.98
CA LYS A 85 -26.37 23.10 -6.09
C LYS A 85 -25.06 23.79 -5.64
N ASP A 86 -25.01 24.12 -4.36
CA ASP A 86 -23.93 24.76 -3.61
C ASP A 86 -22.80 23.78 -3.20
N THR A 87 -22.99 22.49 -3.42
CA THR A 87 -22.02 21.44 -3.07
C THR A 87 -20.89 21.30 -4.09
N VAL A 88 -21.10 21.72 -5.34
CA VAL A 88 -20.03 21.88 -6.34
C VAL A 88 -20.27 23.21 -7.02
N VAL A 89 -19.42 24.20 -6.77
CA VAL A 89 -19.62 25.59 -7.22
C VAL A 89 -18.63 25.92 -8.33
N ALA A 90 -19.07 26.72 -9.30
CA ALA A 90 -18.17 27.32 -10.26
C ALA A 90 -17.73 28.69 -9.72
N ASP A 91 -16.42 28.88 -9.60
CA ASP A 91 -15.79 30.16 -9.23
C ASP A 91 -14.85 30.56 -10.38
N GLY A 92 -15.38 31.38 -11.29
CA GLY A 92 -14.76 31.62 -12.59
C GLY A 92 -14.53 30.31 -13.37
N GLU A 93 -13.27 30.05 -13.73
CA GLU A 93 -12.85 28.83 -14.45
C GLU A 93 -12.53 27.64 -13.52
N GLN A 94 -12.76 27.78 -12.22
CA GLN A 94 -12.54 26.71 -11.25
C GLN A 94 -13.84 26.07 -10.81
N LEU A 95 -13.76 24.78 -10.50
CA LEU A 95 -14.78 24.06 -9.74
C LEU A 95 -14.28 23.86 -8.33
N VAL A 96 -15.14 24.16 -7.36
CA VAL A 96 -14.84 24.06 -5.93
C VAL A 96 -15.84 23.11 -5.27
N LEU A 97 -15.34 22.13 -4.52
CA LEU A 97 -16.16 21.23 -3.71
C LEU A 97 -16.57 21.92 -2.42
N TRP A 98 -17.87 22.22 -2.33
CA TRP A 98 -18.61 22.70 -1.17
C TRP A 98 -17.92 23.79 -0.33
N PRO A 99 -17.63 24.98 -0.91
CA PRO A 99 -16.90 26.04 -0.22
C PRO A 99 -17.59 26.58 1.05
N ALA A 100 -18.90 26.38 1.19
CA ALA A 100 -19.67 26.80 2.36
C ALA A 100 -19.70 25.78 3.50
N ALA A 101 -19.26 24.53 3.27
CA ALA A 101 -19.25 23.48 4.27
C ALA A 101 -17.95 23.42 5.06
N GLU A 102 -18.04 22.84 6.26
CA GLU A 102 -16.87 22.24 6.90
C GLU A 102 -16.61 20.88 6.24
N LEU A 103 -15.74 20.87 5.23
CA LEU A 103 -15.33 19.67 4.52
C LEU A 103 -14.20 18.95 5.26
N ARG A 104 -14.34 17.64 5.44
CA ARG A 104 -13.33 16.75 6.01
C ARG A 104 -13.06 15.64 5.02
N VAL A 105 -11.81 15.47 4.61
CA VAL A 105 -11.39 14.40 3.71
C VAL A 105 -10.43 13.49 4.48
N ASP A 106 -10.78 12.21 4.62
CA ASP A 106 -9.98 11.26 5.39
C ASP A 106 -8.55 11.11 4.88
N ALA A 107 -8.33 11.17 3.57
CA ALA A 107 -7.02 11.15 2.94
C ALA A 107 -6.13 12.32 3.40
N GLU A 108 -6.68 13.53 3.51
CA GLU A 108 -5.93 14.70 3.99
C GLU A 108 -5.68 14.64 5.51
N LEU A 109 -6.67 14.15 6.27
CA LEU A 109 -6.53 13.93 7.70
C LEU A 109 -5.45 12.89 8.00
N ALA A 110 -5.42 11.79 7.25
CA ALA A 110 -4.38 10.76 7.32
C ALA A 110 -3.00 11.35 7.04
N GLU A 111 -2.88 12.09 5.94
CA GLU A 111 -1.61 12.72 5.54
C GLU A 111 -1.10 13.70 6.61
N SER A 112 -1.98 14.53 7.17
CA SER A 112 -1.65 15.46 8.26
C SER A 112 -1.25 14.71 9.53
N SER A 113 -1.97 13.65 9.88
CA SER A 113 -1.73 12.83 11.07
C SER A 113 -0.39 12.11 10.98
N PHE A 114 -0.09 11.46 9.86
CA PHE A 114 1.18 10.77 9.62
C PHE A 114 2.37 11.73 9.75
N ARG A 115 2.31 12.89 9.09
CA ARG A 115 3.41 13.88 9.19
C ARG A 115 3.61 14.41 10.60
N LYS A 116 2.52 14.67 11.33
CA LYS A 116 2.61 15.13 12.73
C LYS A 116 3.24 14.07 13.61
N ALA A 117 2.83 12.82 13.47
CA ALA A 117 3.37 11.71 14.24
C ALA A 117 4.85 11.48 13.95
N LEU A 118 5.26 11.51 12.67
CA LEU A 118 6.66 11.41 12.25
C LEU A 118 7.51 12.55 12.80
N ALA A 119 7.04 13.81 12.67
CA ALA A 119 7.78 14.97 13.15
C ALA A 119 7.92 14.99 14.68
N ALA A 120 6.91 14.53 15.41
CA ALA A 120 6.92 14.46 16.86
C ALA A 120 7.62 13.21 17.41
N GLY A 121 7.79 12.16 16.60
CA GLY A 121 8.26 10.85 17.04
C GLY A 121 7.32 10.15 18.05
N THR A 122 6.05 10.55 18.12
CA THR A 122 5.05 10.02 19.07
C THR A 122 3.70 9.86 18.39
N GLY A 123 2.85 8.97 18.91
CA GLY A 123 1.53 8.70 18.32
C GLY A 123 1.58 8.00 16.96
N LEU A 124 2.69 7.35 16.62
CA LEU A 124 2.90 6.67 15.34
C LEU A 124 1.90 5.52 15.13
N GLU A 125 1.82 4.59 16.08
CA GLU A 125 0.88 3.46 16.05
C GLU A 125 -0.57 3.94 15.95
N ALA A 126 -0.97 4.86 16.85
CA ALA A 126 -2.32 5.42 16.86
C ALA A 126 -2.67 6.10 15.52
N SER A 127 -1.71 6.79 14.90
CA SER A 127 -1.94 7.40 13.59
C SER A 127 -2.09 6.35 12.49
N ALA A 128 -1.28 5.29 12.49
CA ALA A 128 -1.33 4.20 11.50
C ALA A 128 -2.64 3.40 11.59
N ASP A 129 -3.12 3.14 12.81
CA ASP A 129 -4.34 2.38 13.05
C ASP A 129 -5.61 3.19 12.74
N LEU A 130 -5.58 4.51 12.97
CA LEU A 130 -6.72 5.39 12.70
C LEU A 130 -7.07 5.45 11.21
N PHE A 131 -6.06 5.34 10.33
CA PHE A 131 -6.22 5.48 8.89
C PHE A 131 -5.76 4.21 8.16
N GLY A 132 -6.67 3.26 8.04
CA GLY A 132 -6.53 1.97 7.32
C GLY A 132 -6.93 2.04 5.84
N GLY A 133 -6.52 1.03 5.06
CA GLY A 133 -7.05 0.78 3.71
C GLY A 133 -6.37 1.53 2.57
N GLU A 134 -6.53 0.98 1.36
CA GLU A 134 -6.05 1.58 0.11
C GLU A 134 -6.91 2.80 -0.26
N LEU A 135 -6.31 3.84 -0.84
CA LEU A 135 -7.05 4.98 -1.37
C LEU A 135 -7.80 4.58 -2.65
N LEU A 136 -9.13 4.71 -2.64
CA LEU A 136 -10.03 4.42 -3.75
C LEU A 136 -9.80 3.03 -4.38
N PRO A 137 -9.98 1.94 -3.62
CA PRO A 137 -9.72 0.57 -4.10
C PRO A 137 -10.61 0.15 -5.29
N GLU A 138 -11.77 0.78 -5.47
CA GLU A 138 -12.65 0.57 -6.63
C GLU A 138 -12.19 1.34 -7.88
N GLY A 139 -11.32 2.34 -7.70
CA GLY A 139 -10.80 3.24 -8.73
C GLY A 139 -9.45 2.81 -9.30
N ARG A 140 -9.23 1.51 -9.55
CA ARG A 140 -7.93 0.99 -10.02
C ARG A 140 -7.44 1.60 -11.34
N TYR A 141 -8.37 1.98 -12.22
CA TYR A 141 -8.08 2.61 -13.51
C TYR A 141 -8.20 4.14 -13.49
N ALA A 142 -8.23 4.73 -12.30
CA ALA A 142 -8.23 6.17 -12.13
C ALA A 142 -6.78 6.66 -12.04
N ASP A 143 -6.12 6.83 -13.18
CA ASP A 143 -4.69 7.23 -13.25
C ASP A 143 -4.42 8.55 -12.51
N TRP A 144 -5.40 9.46 -12.47
CA TRP A 144 -5.34 10.72 -11.73
C TRP A 144 -5.21 10.54 -10.20
N ALA A 145 -5.57 9.38 -9.66
CA ALA A 145 -5.45 9.06 -8.24
C ALA A 145 -4.08 8.46 -7.87
N GLU A 146 -3.27 8.04 -8.85
CA GLU A 146 -2.08 7.23 -8.61
C GLU A 146 -1.03 7.95 -7.77
N SER A 147 -0.77 9.23 -8.07
CA SER A 147 0.16 10.05 -7.29
C SER A 147 -0.30 10.24 -5.84
N HIS A 148 -1.62 10.25 -5.59
CA HIS A 148 -2.17 10.37 -4.24
C HIS A 148 -2.08 9.02 -3.50
N ARG A 149 -2.35 7.90 -4.19
CA ARG A 149 -2.16 6.54 -3.66
C ARG A 149 -0.74 6.34 -3.21
N GLU A 150 0.23 6.58 -4.09
CA GLU A 150 1.63 6.32 -3.79
C GLU A 150 2.15 7.21 -2.66
N ARG A 151 1.78 8.51 -2.66
CA ARG A 151 2.16 9.43 -1.58
C ARG A 151 1.63 8.99 -0.21
N LEU A 152 0.37 8.57 -0.11
CA LEU A 152 -0.21 8.09 1.14
C LEU A 152 0.39 6.74 1.55
N ARG A 153 0.64 5.85 0.59
CA ARG A 153 1.30 4.57 0.80
C ARG A 153 2.69 4.75 1.41
N GLN A 154 3.51 5.64 0.85
CA GLN A 154 4.85 5.93 1.36
C GLN A 154 4.82 6.55 2.77
N LEU A 155 3.97 7.54 3.01
CA LEU A 155 3.83 8.14 4.35
C LEU A 155 3.38 7.10 5.40
N ARG A 156 2.46 6.21 5.03
CA ARG A 156 2.03 5.12 5.90
C ARG A 156 3.19 4.18 6.20
N LEU A 157 3.96 3.76 5.19
CA LEU A 157 5.14 2.91 5.38
C LEU A 157 6.17 3.57 6.31
N GLU A 158 6.44 4.87 6.14
CA GLU A 158 7.35 5.61 7.03
C GLU A 158 6.87 5.57 8.49
N VAL A 159 5.58 5.83 8.73
CA VAL A 159 4.99 5.77 10.09
C VAL A 159 5.07 4.36 10.66
N LEU A 160 4.73 3.34 9.89
CA LEU A 160 4.73 1.94 10.33
C LEU A 160 6.15 1.47 10.68
N ARG A 161 7.15 1.81 9.86
CA ARG A 161 8.56 1.50 10.14
C ARG A 161 9.04 2.22 11.40
N ALA A 162 8.69 3.50 11.57
CA ALA A 162 9.05 4.27 12.75
C ALA A 162 8.37 3.74 14.03
N ALA A 163 7.15 3.19 13.90
CA ALA A 163 6.43 2.54 14.99
C ALA A 163 6.99 1.15 15.35
N GLY A 164 7.84 0.55 14.51
CA GLY A 164 8.23 -0.86 14.65
C GLY A 164 7.10 -1.83 14.33
N ALA A 165 6.08 -1.40 13.59
CA ALA A 165 4.92 -2.20 13.21
C ALA A 165 5.21 -3.08 11.99
N TRP A 166 6.23 -3.93 12.08
CA TRP A 166 6.82 -4.66 10.95
C TRP A 166 5.83 -5.59 10.23
N THR A 167 4.90 -6.21 10.96
CA THR A 167 3.84 -7.03 10.35
C THR A 167 2.97 -6.21 9.40
N GLN A 168 2.55 -5.02 9.82
CA GLN A 168 1.76 -4.11 8.99
C GLN A 168 2.58 -3.52 7.83
N VAL A 169 3.90 -3.35 7.99
CA VAL A 169 4.79 -2.98 6.87
C VAL A 169 4.71 -4.05 5.78
N LEU A 170 4.82 -5.34 6.12
CA LEU A 170 4.74 -6.43 5.15
C LEU A 170 3.36 -6.64 4.53
N GLU A 171 2.29 -6.18 5.17
CA GLU A 171 0.96 -6.16 4.56
C GLU A 171 0.86 -5.12 3.42
N VAL A 172 1.58 -4.00 3.56
CA VAL A 172 1.59 -2.90 2.57
C VAL A 172 2.68 -3.08 1.52
N GLU A 173 3.85 -3.54 1.92
CA GLU A 173 5.03 -3.79 1.09
C GLU A 173 5.61 -5.17 1.43
N PRO A 174 5.06 -6.26 0.85
CA PRO A 174 5.50 -7.62 1.12
C PRO A 174 6.97 -7.90 0.75
N SER A 175 7.58 -7.04 -0.07
CA SER A 175 8.98 -7.12 -0.48
C SER A 175 9.95 -6.37 0.44
N ASP A 176 9.46 -5.75 1.53
CA ASP A 176 10.29 -4.98 2.46
C ASP A 176 11.24 -5.90 3.26
N GLU A 177 12.50 -5.96 2.83
CA GLU A 177 13.51 -6.81 3.46
C GLU A 177 13.84 -6.41 4.90
N GLU A 178 13.77 -5.12 5.25
CA GLU A 178 14.05 -4.68 6.62
C GLU A 178 12.94 -5.14 7.57
N ALA A 179 11.68 -4.97 7.19
CA ALA A 179 10.56 -5.47 7.98
C ALA A 179 10.62 -7.00 8.15
N CYS A 180 10.98 -7.74 7.09
CA CYS A 180 11.24 -9.17 7.20
C CYS A 180 12.36 -9.50 8.19
N ARG A 181 13.51 -8.82 8.12
CA ARG A 181 14.62 -9.03 9.06
C ARG A 181 14.19 -8.78 10.51
N GLN A 182 13.45 -7.71 10.76
CA GLN A 182 13.00 -7.36 12.10
C GLN A 182 12.02 -8.40 12.66
N LEU A 183 11.09 -8.91 11.85
CA LEU A 183 10.21 -10.00 12.26
C LEU A 183 10.97 -11.31 12.49
N MET A 184 11.94 -11.63 11.63
CA MET A 184 12.79 -12.81 11.81
C MET A 184 13.55 -12.74 13.14
N ARG A 185 14.19 -11.60 13.45
CA ARG A 185 14.89 -11.41 14.73
C ARG A 185 13.96 -11.53 15.92
N SER A 186 12.79 -10.88 15.87
CA SER A 186 11.78 -11.00 16.93
C SER A 186 11.37 -12.46 17.18
N HIS A 187 11.13 -13.24 16.13
CA HIS A 187 10.85 -14.68 16.29
C HIS A 187 12.03 -15.45 16.89
N LEU A 188 13.28 -15.13 16.51
CA LEU A 188 14.47 -15.79 17.08
C LEU A 188 14.66 -15.47 18.57
N GLU A 189 14.41 -14.22 18.98
CA GLU A 189 14.43 -13.81 20.39
C GLU A 189 13.42 -14.61 21.24
N HIS A 190 12.27 -14.96 20.66
CA HIS A 190 11.25 -15.79 21.28
C HIS A 190 11.46 -17.31 21.07
N SER A 191 12.64 -17.71 20.55
CA SER A 191 12.96 -19.11 20.22
C SER A 191 12.00 -19.76 19.20
N GLU A 192 11.31 -18.96 18.39
CA GLU A 192 10.37 -19.38 17.35
C GLU A 192 11.04 -19.52 15.98
N ARG A 193 12.15 -20.27 15.91
CA ARG A 193 12.97 -20.46 14.69
C ARG A 193 12.15 -20.79 13.44
N ARG A 194 11.19 -21.72 13.55
CA ARG A 194 10.35 -22.12 12.41
C ARG A 194 9.52 -20.96 11.86
N ALA A 195 9.12 -20.00 12.71
CA ALA A 195 8.42 -18.81 12.27
C ALA A 195 9.36 -17.86 11.50
N ALA A 196 10.57 -17.63 12.00
CA ALA A 196 11.60 -16.85 11.29
C ALA A 196 11.91 -17.43 9.89
N ILE A 197 12.07 -18.76 9.79
CA ILE A 197 12.29 -19.45 8.52
C ILE A 197 11.13 -19.24 7.54
N ARG A 198 9.88 -19.32 8.02
CA ARG A 198 8.69 -19.10 7.17
C ARG A 198 8.63 -17.67 6.64
N VAL A 199 8.96 -16.67 7.47
CA VAL A 199 9.01 -15.26 7.05
C VAL A 199 10.03 -15.09 5.91
N PHE A 200 11.23 -15.64 6.07
CA PHE A 200 12.26 -15.60 5.02
C PHE A 200 11.84 -16.30 3.73
N GLN A 201 11.28 -17.51 3.83
CA GLN A 201 10.82 -18.26 2.65
C GLN A 201 9.78 -17.48 1.86
N ARG A 202 8.86 -16.79 2.55
CA ARG A 202 7.84 -15.95 1.90
C ARG A 202 8.46 -14.76 1.18
N LEU A 203 9.38 -14.04 1.82
CA LEU A 203 10.11 -12.93 1.20
C LEU A 203 10.87 -13.40 -0.05
N ARG A 204 11.64 -14.48 0.07
CA ARG A 204 12.44 -15.03 -1.03
C ARG A 204 11.58 -15.35 -2.24
N GLU A 205 10.39 -15.92 -2.03
CA GLU A 205 9.47 -16.23 -3.12
C GLU A 205 8.95 -14.96 -3.81
N ILE A 206 8.60 -13.93 -3.03
CA ILE A 206 8.14 -12.65 -3.56
C ILE A 206 9.24 -11.97 -4.38
N LEU A 207 10.46 -11.85 -3.83
CA LEU A 207 11.59 -11.24 -4.54
C LEU A 207 11.93 -11.97 -5.84
N ARG A 208 11.84 -13.30 -5.83
CA ARG A 208 12.08 -14.14 -7.01
C ARG A 208 11.02 -13.94 -8.09
N VAL A 209 9.74 -13.96 -7.71
CA VAL A 209 8.62 -13.91 -8.66
C VAL A 209 8.38 -12.50 -9.19
N ASP A 210 8.38 -11.51 -8.31
CA ASP A 210 7.93 -10.15 -8.66
C ASP A 210 9.09 -9.25 -9.12
N LEU A 211 10.28 -9.45 -8.58
CA LEU A 211 11.45 -8.58 -8.83
C LEU A 211 12.60 -9.29 -9.56
N GLY A 212 12.63 -10.62 -9.57
CA GLY A 212 13.72 -11.41 -10.17
C GLY A 212 15.07 -11.21 -9.49
N VAL A 213 15.08 -10.83 -8.20
CA VAL A 213 16.30 -10.56 -7.43
C VAL A 213 16.46 -11.56 -6.28
N ALA A 214 17.71 -11.76 -5.85
CA ALA A 214 18.02 -12.51 -4.64
C ALA A 214 17.89 -11.61 -3.40
N PRO A 215 17.57 -12.17 -2.21
CA PRO A 215 17.55 -11.41 -0.96
C PRO A 215 18.90 -10.75 -0.64
N GLU A 216 18.86 -9.63 0.08
CA GLU A 216 20.05 -8.91 0.53
C GLU A 216 20.94 -9.76 1.45
N PRO A 217 22.27 -9.53 1.45
CA PRO A 217 23.19 -10.21 2.35
C PRO A 217 22.83 -10.10 3.84
N ALA A 218 22.29 -8.94 4.27
CA ALA A 218 21.86 -8.74 5.64
C ALA A 218 20.66 -9.64 6.02
N THR A 219 19.73 -9.85 5.07
CA THR A 219 18.58 -10.73 5.24
C THR A 219 19.02 -12.19 5.32
N MET A 220 19.97 -12.56 4.46
CA MET A 220 20.58 -13.87 4.44
C MET A 220 21.30 -14.20 5.75
N ALA A 221 22.02 -13.26 6.35
CA ALA A 221 22.70 -13.47 7.62
C ALA A 221 21.72 -13.84 8.77
N VAL A 222 20.56 -13.18 8.84
CA VAL A 222 19.53 -13.51 9.87
C VAL A 222 18.92 -14.89 9.60
N PHE A 223 18.76 -15.29 8.33
CA PHE A 223 18.30 -16.63 7.99
C PHE A 223 19.33 -17.72 8.38
N GLU A 224 20.62 -17.45 8.17
CA GLU A 224 21.69 -18.37 8.59
C GLU A 224 21.75 -18.52 10.11
N GLU A 225 21.61 -17.42 10.85
CA GLU A 225 21.47 -17.45 12.30
C GLU A 225 20.25 -18.29 12.72
N ALA A 226 19.10 -18.07 12.07
CA ALA A 226 17.91 -18.88 12.31
C ALA A 226 18.21 -20.36 12.10
N ILE A 227 18.94 -20.72 11.05
CA ILE A 227 19.25 -22.13 10.78
C ILE A 227 20.22 -22.72 11.80
N ALA A 228 21.24 -21.96 12.19
CA ALA A 228 22.31 -22.37 13.10
C ALA A 228 21.88 -22.40 14.57
N GLY A 229 20.93 -21.55 14.94
CA GLY A 229 20.36 -21.45 16.29
C GLY A 229 19.40 -22.58 16.63
N ASP A 230 19.90 -23.82 16.67
CA ASP A 230 19.63 -24.80 17.74
C ASP A 230 20.47 -26.08 17.54
N SER A 231 21.32 -26.42 18.51
CA SER A 231 22.06 -27.69 18.57
C SER A 231 21.29 -28.81 19.27
N SER A 232 20.06 -28.56 19.72
CA SER A 232 19.22 -29.54 20.44
C SER A 232 18.31 -30.38 19.55
N GLN A 233 17.94 -29.89 18.36
CA GLN A 233 17.34 -30.68 17.28
C GLN A 233 18.05 -30.33 15.96
N PRO A 234 18.73 -31.29 15.32
CA PRO A 234 19.40 -30.98 14.06
C PRO A 234 18.38 -30.47 13.04
N PRO A 235 18.71 -29.43 12.25
CA PRO A 235 17.83 -28.90 11.22
C PRO A 235 17.37 -30.03 10.31
N SER A 236 16.10 -30.03 9.92
CA SER A 236 15.61 -31.08 9.01
C SER A 236 16.39 -31.02 7.69
N ALA A 237 16.51 -32.14 6.99
CA ALA A 237 17.21 -32.16 5.71
C ALA A 237 16.64 -31.16 4.69
N ALA A 238 15.33 -30.86 4.77
CA ALA A 238 14.69 -29.84 3.96
C ALA A 238 15.21 -28.44 4.28
N GLU A 239 15.30 -28.09 5.57
CA GLU A 239 15.83 -26.81 6.03
C GLU A 239 17.32 -26.64 5.66
N GLN A 240 18.10 -27.71 5.78
CA GLN A 240 19.52 -27.71 5.40
C GLN A 240 19.72 -27.54 3.88
N ALA A 241 18.92 -28.24 3.06
CA ALA A 241 18.98 -28.11 1.61
C ALA A 241 18.55 -26.71 1.16
N GLN A 242 17.51 -26.14 1.79
CA GLN A 242 17.10 -24.76 1.55
C GLN A 242 18.17 -23.74 1.94
N ALA A 243 18.90 -23.98 3.04
CA ALA A 243 20.03 -23.16 3.45
C ALA A 243 21.13 -23.13 2.39
N LEU A 244 21.49 -24.31 1.87
CA LEU A 244 22.51 -24.47 0.83
C LEU A 244 22.09 -23.78 -0.47
N LEU A 245 20.83 -23.94 -0.92
CA LEU A 245 20.31 -23.24 -2.10
C LEU A 245 20.32 -21.72 -1.91
N ALA A 246 19.92 -21.24 -0.74
CA ALA A 246 19.90 -19.81 -0.45
C ALA A 246 21.31 -19.21 -0.45
N ARG A 247 22.31 -19.92 0.12
CA ARG A 247 23.73 -19.53 0.03
C ARG A 247 24.23 -19.55 -1.42
N GLY A 248 23.88 -20.58 -2.18
CA GLY A 248 24.27 -20.70 -3.59
C GLY A 248 23.77 -19.54 -4.43
N LEU A 249 22.53 -19.09 -4.21
CA LEU A 249 21.95 -17.90 -4.85
C LEU A 249 22.71 -16.61 -4.52
N VAL A 250 23.21 -16.46 -3.29
CA VAL A 250 24.04 -15.30 -2.90
C VAL A 250 25.40 -15.32 -3.58
N SER A 251 26.07 -16.48 -3.60
CA SER A 251 27.34 -16.61 -4.32
C SER A 251 27.14 -16.34 -5.82
N TRP A 252 26.03 -16.80 -6.41
CA TRP A 252 25.70 -16.52 -7.80
C TRP A 252 25.48 -15.02 -8.04
N SER A 253 24.74 -14.32 -7.17
CA SER A 253 24.50 -12.87 -7.30
C SER A 253 25.79 -12.05 -7.14
N ARG A 254 26.77 -12.56 -6.38
CA ARG A 254 28.12 -12.00 -6.24
C ARG A 254 29.09 -12.41 -7.35
N ARG A 255 28.65 -13.18 -8.35
CA ARG A 255 29.47 -13.76 -9.43
C ARG A 255 30.56 -14.74 -8.96
N GLU A 256 30.38 -15.33 -7.79
CA GLU A 256 31.21 -16.40 -7.25
C GLU A 256 30.69 -17.76 -7.75
N LEU A 257 30.86 -18.03 -9.06
CA LEU A 257 30.19 -19.14 -9.74
C LEU A 257 30.57 -20.52 -9.18
N ASP A 258 31.85 -20.76 -8.86
CA ASP A 258 32.31 -22.04 -8.31
C ASP A 258 31.70 -22.34 -6.94
N ALA A 259 31.56 -21.30 -6.10
CA ALA A 259 30.92 -21.42 -4.79
C ALA A 259 29.42 -21.67 -4.93
N ALA A 260 28.77 -20.99 -5.88
CA ALA A 260 27.35 -21.19 -6.17
C ALA A 260 27.06 -22.61 -6.66
N GLU A 261 27.89 -23.13 -7.56
CA GLU A 261 27.77 -24.48 -8.12
C GLU A 261 27.95 -25.54 -7.02
N GLY A 262 29.01 -25.45 -6.22
CA GLY A 262 29.24 -26.40 -5.12
C GLY A 262 28.14 -26.41 -4.06
N LEU A 263 27.54 -25.26 -3.77
CA LEU A 263 26.40 -25.15 -2.85
C LEU A 263 25.12 -25.75 -3.45
N ALA A 264 24.88 -25.56 -4.74
CA ALA A 264 23.74 -26.15 -5.45
C ALA A 264 23.86 -27.68 -5.55
N GLU A 265 25.07 -28.20 -5.84
CA GLU A 265 25.34 -29.64 -5.85
C GLU A 265 25.11 -30.25 -4.46
N SER A 266 25.66 -29.64 -3.41
CA SER A 266 25.47 -30.08 -2.03
C SER A 266 23.99 -30.10 -1.62
N ALA A 267 23.22 -29.09 -2.04
CA ALA A 267 21.78 -29.05 -1.78
C ALA A 267 21.03 -30.17 -2.51
N ARG A 268 21.38 -30.41 -3.79
CA ARG A 268 20.78 -31.46 -4.62
C ARG A 268 21.09 -32.85 -4.08
N GLU A 269 22.33 -33.10 -3.64
CA GLU A 269 22.72 -34.36 -3.01
C GLU A 269 21.91 -34.63 -1.74
N LEU A 270 21.79 -33.62 -0.87
CA LEU A 270 21.02 -33.74 0.35
C LEU A 270 19.52 -33.98 0.08
N ALA A 271 18.97 -33.32 -0.94
CA ALA A 271 17.59 -33.50 -1.39
C ALA A 271 17.31 -34.93 -1.88
N LEU A 272 18.23 -35.47 -2.69
CA LEU A 272 18.15 -36.83 -3.24
C LEU A 272 18.25 -37.88 -2.14
N GLN A 273 19.18 -37.71 -1.20
CA GLN A 273 19.39 -38.63 -0.08
C GLN A 273 18.16 -38.74 0.83
N GLN A 274 17.38 -37.66 0.94
CA GLN A 274 16.28 -37.54 1.90
C GLN A 274 14.90 -37.53 1.22
N GLN A 275 14.85 -37.81 -0.10
CA GLN A 275 13.63 -37.87 -0.92
C GLN A 275 12.79 -36.59 -0.89
N LEU A 276 13.43 -35.42 -0.78
CA LEU A 276 12.78 -34.12 -0.60
C LEU A 276 12.29 -33.47 -1.89
N GLY A 277 12.12 -34.24 -2.97
CA GLY A 277 11.85 -33.72 -4.32
C GLY A 277 10.58 -32.86 -4.45
N ARG A 278 9.63 -32.97 -3.52
CA ARG A 278 8.42 -32.11 -3.48
C ARG A 278 8.57 -30.84 -2.65
N GLU A 279 9.51 -30.78 -1.71
CA GLU A 279 9.61 -29.68 -0.73
C GLU A 279 10.59 -28.59 -1.14
N LEU A 280 11.48 -28.89 -2.08
CA LEU A 280 12.54 -27.96 -2.51
C LEU A 280 12.19 -27.19 -3.80
N GLY A 281 11.21 -27.66 -4.58
CA GLY A 281 10.91 -27.10 -5.91
C GLY A 281 12.03 -27.36 -6.92
N GLU A 282 11.74 -27.15 -8.21
CA GLU A 282 12.76 -27.15 -9.27
C GLU A 282 13.69 -25.93 -9.17
#